data_AF-A0A7Y3TTA1-F1
#
_entry.id   AF-A0A7Y3TTA1-F1
#
_cell.length_a   1.000
_cell.length_b   1.000
_cell.length_c   1.000
_cell.angle_alpha   90.00
_cell.angle_beta   90.00
_cell.angle_gamma   90.00
#
_symmetry.space_group_name_H-M   'P 1'
#
loop_
_entity.id
_entity.type
_entity.pdbx_description
1 polymer ?
#
loop_
_entity_poly.entity_id
_entity_poly.type
_entity_poly.pdbx_seq_one_letter_code
_entity_poly.pdbx_strand_id
1 'polypeptide(L)'
;MKTKLLRANPTPQWVRVIGGFSEFQFAELCLPTLAELNAAAPDTPVFVLNLYDRALLNRAALRAIGYTKDTPDPPGGLIERDRAGNPLGLIVAKPSPLSLLAALALAEQLSPDDEINSTRQFMRELNRLGITSVIDAAGGGLRYPDNYNIVEQLAEADQLTVRIAYNLVSQNIGREHEDFVNYVNTLQMGQGNDFYRLNGAGENLGVVSGINYFWR
;
A
#
# COMPACT_ATOMS: atom_id res chain seq x y z
N MET A 1 10.08 -9.62 19.86
CA MET A 1 10.27 -8.97 18.53
C MET A 1 9.42 -7.70 18.34
N LYS A 2 8.59 -7.29 19.32
CA LYS A 2 7.60 -6.20 19.16
C LYS A 2 8.13 -4.75 19.21
N THR A 3 9.41 -4.51 19.51
CA THR A 3 9.86 -3.14 19.89
C THR A 3 11.01 -2.58 19.06
N LYS A 4 11.50 -3.28 18.03
CA LYS A 4 12.80 -2.92 17.43
C LYS A 4 12.75 -2.10 16.13
N LEU A 5 11.57 -1.70 15.64
CA LEU A 5 11.46 -0.99 14.36
C LEU A 5 11.02 0.48 14.44
N LEU A 6 10.66 0.99 15.62
CA LEU A 6 10.26 2.39 15.78
C LEU A 6 11.47 3.21 16.26
N ARG A 7 12.44 3.46 15.38
CA ARG A 7 13.38 4.57 15.60
C ARG A 7 12.68 5.85 15.15
N ALA A 8 12.66 6.83 16.05
CA ALA A 8 11.98 8.11 15.86
C ALA A 8 12.47 8.80 14.57
N ASN A 9 11.57 8.97 13.60
CA ASN A 9 11.78 9.89 12.50
C ASN A 9 11.51 11.32 12.99
N PRO A 10 12.36 12.30 12.62
CA PRO A 10 12.27 13.68 13.10
C PRO A 10 11.08 14.48 12.53
N THR A 11 10.34 13.92 11.58
CA THR A 11 9.03 14.39 11.10
C THR A 11 8.03 13.25 11.23
N PRO A 12 6.72 13.48 11.51
CA PRO A 12 5.77 12.39 11.75
C PRO A 12 5.36 11.73 10.42
N GLN A 13 6.32 11.08 9.76
CA GLN A 13 6.04 10.13 8.70
C GLN A 13 5.22 8.99 9.28
N TRP A 14 4.25 8.53 8.50
CA TRP A 14 3.39 7.42 8.88
C TRP A 14 4.18 6.12 8.93
N VAL A 15 3.95 5.33 9.97
CA VAL A 15 4.34 3.92 9.97
C VAL A 15 3.22 3.13 9.31
N ARG A 16 3.48 2.61 8.11
CA ARG A 16 2.52 1.85 7.30
C ARG A 16 2.99 0.41 7.16
N VAL A 17 2.13 -0.53 7.54
CA VAL A 17 2.31 -1.97 7.29
C VAL A 17 1.16 -2.43 6.42
N ILE A 18 1.39 -2.55 5.12
CA ILE A 18 0.35 -2.82 4.11
C ILE A 18 0.44 -4.30 3.68
N GLY A 19 0.12 -5.20 4.61
CA GLY A 19 0.19 -6.65 4.41
C GLY A 19 1.61 -7.25 4.56
N GLY A 20 1.79 -8.47 4.04
CA GLY A 20 3.07 -9.18 4.09
C GLY A 20 3.39 -9.88 5.41
N PHE A 21 2.40 -10.02 6.30
CA PHE A 21 2.56 -10.74 7.56
C PHE A 21 1.32 -11.55 7.95
N SER A 22 1.46 -12.44 8.92
CA SER A 22 0.37 -13.14 9.60
C SER A 22 0.55 -13.14 11.11
N GLU A 23 -0.54 -13.38 11.85
CA GLU A 23 -0.55 -13.49 13.30
C GLU A 23 0.40 -14.57 13.82
N PHE A 24 0.65 -15.61 13.02
CA PHE A 24 1.52 -16.74 13.37
C PHE A 24 3.01 -16.38 13.42
N GLN A 25 3.39 -15.19 12.92
CA GLN A 25 4.78 -14.70 13.01
C GLN A 25 5.06 -13.99 14.34
N PHE A 26 4.03 -13.69 15.15
CA PHE A 26 4.21 -13.13 16.49
C PHE A 26 4.36 -14.24 17.53
N ALA A 27 5.15 -14.00 18.57
CA ALA A 27 5.34 -14.96 19.65
C ALA A 27 4.04 -15.28 20.39
N GLU A 28 3.12 -14.32 20.41
CA GLU A 28 1.81 -14.39 21.03
C GLU A 28 0.73 -15.03 20.12
N LEU A 29 1.06 -15.34 18.86
CA LEU A 29 0.16 -15.93 17.86
C LEU A 29 -1.14 -15.13 17.66
N CYS A 30 -1.06 -13.80 17.78
CA CYS A 30 -2.17 -12.89 17.62
C CYS A 30 -1.71 -11.57 16.99
N LEU A 31 -2.67 -10.81 16.46
CA LEU A 31 -2.42 -9.45 15.97
C LEU A 31 -2.05 -8.50 17.14
N PRO A 32 -1.25 -7.45 16.89
CA PRO A 32 -1.03 -6.40 17.87
C PRO A 32 -2.36 -5.74 18.26
N THR A 33 -2.50 -5.38 19.53
CA THR A 33 -3.66 -4.65 20.03
C THR A 33 -3.52 -3.15 19.78
N LEU A 34 -4.65 -2.45 19.70
CA LEU A 34 -4.67 -0.98 19.64
C LEU A 34 -3.95 -0.34 20.84
N ALA A 35 -4.02 -0.97 22.02
CA ALA A 35 -3.30 -0.51 23.20
C ALA A 35 -1.78 -0.58 23.01
N GLU A 36 -1.27 -1.69 22.46
CA GLU A 36 0.15 -1.84 22.15
C GLU A 36 0.61 -0.85 21.08
N LEU A 37 -0.17 -0.65 20.00
CA LEU A 37 0.17 0.34 18.97
C LEU A 37 0.22 1.77 19.53
N ASN A 38 -0.75 2.12 20.38
CA ASN A 38 -0.79 3.42 21.04
C ASN A 38 0.36 3.63 22.04
N ALA A 39 0.81 2.57 22.72
CA ALA A 39 1.93 2.63 23.65
C ALA A 39 3.28 2.72 22.92
N ALA A 40 3.42 2.00 21.79
CA ALA A 40 4.64 1.97 21.01
C ALA A 40 4.87 3.24 20.18
N ALA A 41 3.79 3.86 19.70
CA ALA A 41 3.81 5.08 18.89
C ALA A 41 2.69 6.02 19.34
N PRO A 42 2.88 6.81 20.42
CA PRO A 42 1.83 7.70 20.94
C PRO A 42 1.53 8.88 20.01
N ASP A 43 2.56 9.39 19.32
CA ASP A 43 2.51 10.62 18.53
C ASP A 43 2.74 10.39 17.03
N THR A 44 3.25 9.22 16.64
CA THR A 44 3.48 8.86 15.24
C THR A 44 2.25 8.11 14.69
N PRO A 45 1.62 8.55 13.60
CA PRO A 45 0.54 7.81 12.95
C PRO A 45 0.96 6.40 12.54
N VAL A 46 0.19 5.40 12.95
CA VAL A 46 0.42 3.99 12.59
C VAL A 46 -0.83 3.44 11.89
N PHE A 47 -0.62 2.81 10.75
CA PHE A 47 -1.63 2.06 10.00
C PHE A 47 -1.13 0.63 9.74
N VAL A 48 -1.85 -0.36 10.26
CA VAL A 48 -1.56 -1.78 10.04
C VAL A 48 -2.73 -2.42 9.31
N LEU A 49 -2.52 -2.80 8.07
CA LEU A 49 -3.46 -3.56 7.27
C LEU A 49 -3.22 -5.05 7.51
N ASN A 50 -4.20 -5.74 8.09
CA ASN A 50 -4.17 -7.19 8.17
C ASN A 50 -5.05 -7.77 7.06
N LEU A 51 -4.42 -8.45 6.10
CA LEU A 51 -5.09 -8.94 4.90
C LEU A 51 -5.95 -7.83 4.28
N TYR A 52 -7.12 -8.16 3.76
CA TYR A 52 -8.11 -7.21 3.27
C TYR A 52 -9.36 -7.21 4.15
N ASP A 53 -9.25 -7.70 5.40
CA ASP A 53 -10.38 -7.87 6.32
C ASP A 53 -10.47 -6.76 7.37
N ARG A 54 -9.33 -6.19 7.81
CA ARG A 54 -9.31 -5.12 8.80
C ARG A 54 -8.04 -4.26 8.75
N ALA A 55 -8.17 -3.03 9.22
CA ALA A 55 -7.05 -2.13 9.48
C ALA A 55 -7.06 -1.66 10.94
N LEU A 56 -5.88 -1.60 11.55
CA LEU A 56 -5.65 -1.05 12.88
C LEU A 56 -4.94 0.30 12.75
N LEU A 57 -5.54 1.33 13.33
CA LEU A 57 -5.07 2.70 13.37
C LEU A 57 -4.87 3.10 14.82
N ASN A 58 -3.70 3.61 15.18
CA ASN A 58 -3.52 4.19 16.51
C ASN A 58 -4.24 5.55 16.63
N ARG A 59 -4.28 6.12 17.84
CA ARG A 59 -4.91 7.42 18.09
C ARG A 59 -4.26 8.55 17.29
N ALA A 60 -2.95 8.50 17.04
CA ALA A 60 -2.27 9.49 16.22
C ALA A 60 -2.75 9.43 14.76
N ALA A 61 -2.94 8.23 14.20
CA ALA A 61 -3.49 8.05 12.87
C ALA A 61 -4.93 8.55 12.76
N LEU A 62 -5.81 8.22 13.72
CA LEU A 62 -7.19 8.72 13.75
C LEU A 62 -7.25 10.26 13.76
N ARG A 63 -6.39 10.91 14.56
CA ARG A 63 -6.27 12.38 14.56
C ARG A 63 -5.80 12.91 13.21
N ALA A 64 -4.79 12.27 12.61
CA ALA A 64 -4.21 12.70 11.35
C ALA A 64 -5.20 12.62 10.17
N ILE A 65 -6.09 11.61 10.15
CA ILE A 65 -7.11 11.45 9.09
C ILE A 65 -8.47 12.08 9.46
N GLY A 66 -8.56 12.75 10.61
CA GLY A 66 -9.77 13.45 11.04
C GLY A 66 -10.96 12.54 11.41
N TYR A 67 -10.71 11.30 11.81
CA TYR A 67 -11.78 10.38 12.24
C TYR A 67 -12.23 10.73 13.65
N THR A 68 -13.52 11.03 13.79
CA THR A 68 -14.18 11.43 15.04
C THR A 68 -15.43 10.60 15.29
N LYS A 69 -16.14 10.86 16.39
CA LYS A 69 -17.44 10.24 16.68
C LYS A 69 -18.49 10.51 15.60
N ASP A 70 -18.36 11.62 14.88
CA ASP A 70 -19.30 12.08 13.86
C ASP A 70 -18.91 11.56 12.46
N THR A 71 -17.78 10.87 12.33
CA THR A 71 -17.38 10.22 11.09
C THR A 71 -18.30 9.01 10.84
N PRO A 72 -19.03 8.98 9.70
CA PRO A 72 -19.87 7.85 9.35
C PRO A 72 -19.01 6.62 9.01
N ASP A 73 -19.61 5.44 9.05
CA ASP A 73 -18.96 4.24 8.54
C ASP A 73 -18.73 4.38 7.02
N PRO A 74 -17.54 4.04 6.50
CA PRO A 74 -17.28 4.08 5.07
C PRO A 74 -18.14 3.02 4.35
N PRO A 75 -18.51 3.24 3.08
CA PRO A 75 -19.20 2.23 2.29
C PRO A 75 -18.45 0.90 2.30
N GLY A 76 -19.14 -0.17 2.68
CA GLY A 76 -18.52 -1.49 2.74
C GLY A 76 -17.54 -1.68 3.91
N GLY A 77 -17.59 -0.86 4.96
CA GLY A 77 -16.78 -1.02 6.16
C GLY A 77 -17.50 -0.61 7.44
N LEU A 78 -16.91 -0.93 8.58
CA LEU A 78 -17.41 -0.58 9.92
C LEU A 78 -16.24 -0.05 10.76
N ILE A 79 -16.42 1.14 11.34
CA ILE A 79 -15.49 1.70 12.31
C ILE A 79 -15.91 1.21 13.70
N GLU A 80 -15.03 0.49 14.40
CA GLU A 80 -15.27 0.09 15.78
C GLU A 80 -15.22 1.32 16.69
N ARG A 81 -16.23 1.46 17.55
CA ARG A 81 -16.40 2.61 18.45
C ARG A 81 -16.55 2.16 19.89
N ASP A 82 -16.13 3.02 20.82
CA ASP A 82 -16.39 2.84 22.25
C ASP A 82 -17.86 3.14 22.62
N ARG A 83 -18.20 3.03 23.91
CA ARG A 83 -19.55 3.32 24.42
C ARG A 83 -19.99 4.79 24.24
N ALA A 84 -19.05 5.71 24.10
CA ALA A 84 -19.30 7.13 23.87
C ALA A 84 -19.35 7.47 22.37
N GLY A 85 -19.16 6.48 21.49
CA GLY A 85 -19.16 6.65 20.04
C GLY A 85 -17.81 7.08 19.46
N ASN A 86 -16.72 7.15 20.25
CA ASN A 86 -15.42 7.52 19.71
C ASN A 86 -14.80 6.35 18.94
N PRO A 87 -14.15 6.59 17.78
CA PRO A 87 -13.46 5.55 17.04
C PRO A 87 -12.30 4.96 17.87
N LEU A 88 -12.26 3.63 17.99
CA LEU A 88 -11.20 2.92 18.70
C LEU A 88 -9.95 2.74 17.84
N GLY A 89 -10.11 2.76 16.52
CA GLY A 89 -9.02 2.58 15.56
C GLY A 89 -9.05 1.25 14.81
N LEU A 90 -10.06 0.40 15.02
CA LEU A 90 -10.29 -0.76 14.16
C LEU A 90 -11.30 -0.42 13.07
N ILE A 91 -10.93 -0.64 11.81
CA ILE A 91 -11.85 -0.60 10.66
C ILE A 91 -11.97 -2.02 10.13
N VAL A 92 -13.20 -2.54 10.02
CA VAL A 92 -13.48 -3.89 9.49
C VAL A 92 -14.12 -3.76 8.12
N ALA A 93 -13.58 -4.46 7.12
CA ALA A 93 -14.15 -4.53 5.79
C ALA A 93 -15.40 -5.43 5.77
N LYS A 94 -16.52 -4.90 5.28
CA LYS A 94 -17.82 -5.60 5.15
C LYS A 94 -18.66 -5.02 3.99
N PRO A 95 -18.69 -5.60 2.78
CA PRO A 95 -17.99 -6.80 2.29
C PRO A 95 -16.69 -6.51 1.54
N SER A 96 -16.26 -5.24 1.47
CA SER A 96 -15.22 -4.79 0.54
C SER A 96 -14.06 -4.12 1.26
N PRO A 97 -12.80 -4.38 0.86
CA PRO A 97 -11.62 -3.72 1.43
C PRO A 97 -11.48 -2.26 1.05
N LEU A 98 -12.33 -1.73 0.17
CA LEU A 98 -12.27 -0.33 -0.27
C LEU A 98 -12.36 0.65 0.90
N SER A 99 -13.06 0.30 1.98
CA SER A 99 -13.10 1.08 3.21
C SER A 99 -11.71 1.24 3.87
N LEU A 100 -10.89 0.18 3.83
CA LEU A 100 -9.54 0.17 4.37
C LEU A 100 -8.60 1.01 3.49
N LEU A 101 -8.70 0.85 2.17
CA LEU A 101 -7.92 1.61 1.20
C LEU A 101 -8.27 3.10 1.22
N ALA A 102 -9.54 3.45 1.42
CA ALA A 102 -9.98 4.83 1.58
C ALA A 102 -9.37 5.48 2.82
N ALA A 103 -9.34 4.77 3.96
CA ALA A 103 -8.68 5.26 5.17
C ALA A 103 -7.17 5.44 4.97
N LEU A 104 -6.52 4.52 4.26
CA LEU A 104 -5.11 4.63 3.90
C LEU A 104 -4.83 5.83 2.98
N ALA A 105 -5.71 6.11 2.02
CA ALA A 105 -5.57 7.22 1.08
C ALA A 105 -5.69 8.61 1.73
N LEU A 106 -6.31 8.71 2.91
CA LEU A 106 -6.34 9.94 3.71
C LEU A 106 -5.01 10.24 4.40
N ALA A 107 -4.10 9.28 4.46
CA ALA A 107 -2.77 9.51 5.03
C ALA A 107 -1.93 10.40 4.10
N GLU A 108 -1.11 11.25 4.69
CA GLU A 108 -0.25 12.20 3.98
C GLU A 108 0.66 11.49 2.96
N GLN A 109 0.65 11.94 1.71
CA GLN A 109 1.49 11.36 0.66
C GLN A 109 2.95 11.78 0.85
N LEU A 110 3.87 10.91 0.44
CA LEU A 110 5.29 11.23 0.49
C LEU A 110 5.63 12.31 -0.55
N SER A 111 6.64 13.13 -0.25
CA SER A 111 7.23 13.99 -1.26
C SER A 111 7.97 13.13 -2.31
N PRO A 112 8.17 13.59 -3.56
CA PRO A 112 8.93 12.83 -4.55
C PRO A 112 10.34 12.43 -4.07
N ASP A 113 11.02 13.31 -3.32
CA ASP A 113 12.33 13.01 -2.74
C ASP A 113 12.27 11.89 -1.69
N ASP A 114 11.21 11.88 -0.87
CA ASP A 114 10.96 10.80 0.09
C ASP A 114 10.59 9.48 -0.61
N GLU A 115 9.85 9.51 -1.71
CA GLU A 115 9.53 8.33 -2.52
C GLU A 115 10.77 7.72 -3.16
N ILE A 116 11.66 8.55 -3.70
CA ILE A 116 12.97 8.14 -4.23
C ILE A 116 13.79 7.48 -3.12
N ASN A 117 13.89 8.13 -1.95
CA ASN A 117 14.63 7.59 -0.81
C ASN A 117 14.02 6.27 -0.30
N SER A 118 12.68 6.20 -0.21
CA SER A 118 11.93 5.01 0.20
C SER A 118 12.21 3.84 -0.75
N THR A 119 12.12 4.07 -2.07
CA THR A 119 12.38 3.04 -3.08
C THR A 119 13.82 2.53 -3.02
N ARG A 120 14.81 3.41 -2.81
CA ARG A 120 16.21 3.00 -2.59
C ARG A 120 16.37 2.12 -1.35
N GLN A 121 15.73 2.49 -0.24
CA GLN A 121 15.77 1.69 0.99
C GLN A 121 15.08 0.33 0.81
N PHE A 122 13.95 0.29 0.09
CA PHE A 122 13.25 -0.94 -0.23
C PHE A 122 14.14 -1.90 -1.03
N MET A 123 14.76 -1.42 -2.12
CA MET A 123 15.69 -2.24 -2.90
C MET A 123 16.89 -2.71 -2.07
N ARG A 124 17.43 -1.86 -1.19
CA ARG A 124 18.51 -2.25 -0.26
C ARG A 124 18.10 -3.41 0.64
N GLU A 125 16.89 -3.40 1.19
CA GLU A 125 16.40 -4.49 2.03
C GLU A 125 16.14 -5.77 1.23
N LEU A 126 15.65 -5.66 -0.01
CA LEU A 126 15.54 -6.80 -0.92
C LEU A 126 16.93 -7.42 -1.18
N ASN A 127 17.92 -6.61 -1.54
CA ASN A 127 19.28 -7.08 -1.74
C ASN A 127 19.90 -7.70 -0.48
N ARG A 128 19.61 -7.14 0.71
CA ARG A 128 20.07 -7.71 2.00
C ARG A 128 19.53 -9.13 2.22
N LEU A 129 18.38 -9.46 1.62
CA LEU A 129 17.78 -10.79 1.64
C LEU A 129 18.22 -11.67 0.45
N GLY A 130 19.11 -11.18 -0.41
CA GLY A 130 19.56 -11.88 -1.62
C GLY A 130 18.58 -11.80 -2.79
N ILE A 131 17.55 -10.96 -2.71
CA ILE A 131 16.58 -10.76 -3.79
C ILE A 131 17.19 -9.79 -4.80
N THR A 132 17.33 -10.25 -6.05
CA THR A 132 17.93 -9.48 -7.16
C THR A 132 16.94 -9.16 -8.27
N SER A 133 15.76 -9.78 -8.28
CA SER A 133 14.71 -9.56 -9.29
C SER A 133 13.33 -9.65 -8.66
N VAL A 134 12.41 -8.81 -9.11
CA VAL A 134 11.00 -8.79 -8.69
C VAL A 134 10.07 -8.58 -9.88
N ILE A 135 8.84 -9.07 -9.75
CA ILE A 135 7.74 -8.71 -10.64
C ILE A 135 6.88 -7.71 -9.89
N ASP A 136 6.77 -6.50 -10.43
CA ASP A 136 5.78 -5.53 -9.98
C ASP A 136 4.45 -5.89 -10.61
N ALA A 137 3.53 -6.37 -9.78
CA ALA A 137 2.20 -6.76 -10.23
C ALA A 137 1.34 -5.55 -10.62
N ALA A 138 1.78 -4.32 -10.33
CA ALA A 138 0.93 -3.15 -10.14
C ALA A 138 -0.02 -3.33 -8.94
N GLY A 139 -1.00 -2.43 -8.81
CA GLY A 139 -1.86 -2.39 -7.63
C GLY A 139 -2.89 -1.27 -7.69
N GLY A 140 -3.81 -1.26 -6.72
CA GLY A 140 -4.79 -0.19 -6.57
C GLY A 140 -4.10 1.17 -6.46
N GLY A 141 -4.42 2.07 -7.40
CA GLY A 141 -3.83 3.42 -7.47
C GLY A 141 -2.51 3.53 -8.25
N LEU A 142 -1.97 2.43 -8.81
CA LEU A 142 -0.82 2.47 -9.70
C LEU A 142 -1.27 2.48 -11.16
N ARG A 143 -1.33 3.66 -11.77
CA ARG A 143 -1.64 3.86 -13.19
C ARG A 143 -0.37 4.18 -13.97
N TYR A 144 -0.14 3.45 -15.06
CA TYR A 144 0.90 3.80 -16.00
C TYR A 144 0.41 4.89 -16.97
N PRO A 145 1.21 5.95 -17.24
CA PRO A 145 2.56 6.19 -16.72
C PRO A 145 2.61 6.96 -15.38
N ASP A 146 1.51 7.59 -14.97
CA ASP A 146 1.47 8.61 -13.92
C ASP A 146 2.08 8.20 -12.56
N ASN A 147 2.04 6.92 -12.20
CA ASN A 147 2.51 6.41 -10.91
C ASN A 147 3.80 5.57 -11.00
N TYR A 148 4.48 5.59 -12.15
CA TYR A 148 5.74 4.87 -12.39
C TYR A 148 6.97 5.80 -12.45
N ASN A 149 6.74 7.12 -12.40
CA ASN A 149 7.77 8.15 -12.52
C ASN A 149 8.96 7.97 -11.57
N ILE A 150 8.75 7.52 -10.33
CA ILE A 150 9.84 7.34 -9.35
C ILE A 150 10.77 6.20 -9.76
N VAL A 151 10.22 5.06 -10.18
CA VAL A 151 11.00 3.90 -10.62
C VAL A 151 11.67 4.19 -11.96
N GLU A 152 10.99 4.90 -12.87
CA GLU A 152 11.54 5.37 -14.14
C GLU A 152 12.73 6.30 -13.93
N GLN A 153 12.61 7.31 -13.06
CA GLN A 153 13.73 8.21 -12.75
C GLN A 153 14.94 7.46 -12.18
N LEU A 154 14.71 6.48 -11.29
CA LEU A 154 15.80 5.65 -10.76
C LEU A 154 16.42 4.75 -11.84
N ALA A 155 15.63 4.26 -12.79
CA ALA A 155 16.10 3.48 -13.93
C ALA A 155 16.96 4.34 -14.87
N GLU A 156 16.50 5.53 -15.23
CA GLU A 156 17.21 6.50 -16.08
C GLU A 156 18.52 6.99 -15.44
N ALA A 157 18.57 7.06 -14.11
CA ALA A 157 19.75 7.44 -13.36
C ALA A 157 20.73 6.28 -13.07
N ASP A 158 20.47 5.06 -13.58
CA ASP A 158 21.23 3.83 -13.28
C ASP A 158 21.31 3.51 -11.78
N GLN A 159 20.23 3.76 -11.04
CA GLN A 159 20.15 3.61 -9.58
C GLN A 159 19.31 2.41 -9.12
N LEU A 160 18.76 1.63 -10.05
CA LEU A 160 18.10 0.37 -9.71
C LEU A 160 19.13 -0.68 -9.31
N THR A 161 18.90 -1.31 -8.16
CA THR A 161 19.75 -2.41 -7.63
C THR A 161 19.03 -3.76 -7.63
N VAL A 162 17.78 -3.77 -8.09
CA VAL A 162 16.92 -4.94 -8.29
C VAL A 162 16.36 -4.84 -9.71
N ARG A 163 16.25 -5.98 -10.42
CA ARG A 163 15.59 -6.04 -11.72
C ARG A 163 14.08 -6.05 -11.55
N ILE A 164 13.38 -5.08 -12.14
CA ILE A 164 11.94 -4.91 -11.99
C ILE A 164 11.28 -5.20 -13.34
N ALA A 165 10.47 -6.26 -13.37
CA ALA A 165 9.56 -6.52 -14.48
C ALA A 165 8.16 -6.04 -14.07
N TYR A 166 7.64 -4.99 -14.71
CA TYR A 166 6.37 -4.37 -14.30
C TYR A 166 5.20 -4.75 -15.20
N ASN A 167 4.03 -4.90 -14.59
CA ASN A 167 2.77 -5.17 -15.29
C ASN A 167 1.94 -3.89 -15.47
N LEU A 168 1.11 -3.88 -16.52
CA LEU A 168 0.12 -2.85 -16.79
C LEU A 168 -1.25 -3.30 -16.29
N VAL A 169 -1.87 -2.47 -15.47
CA VAL A 169 -3.26 -2.59 -15.02
C VAL A 169 -4.06 -1.42 -15.55
N SER A 170 -5.31 -1.68 -15.95
CA SER A 170 -6.28 -0.59 -16.05
C SER A 170 -6.92 -0.36 -14.69
N GLN A 171 -6.96 0.89 -14.26
CA GLN A 171 -7.64 1.35 -13.05
C GLN A 171 -8.79 2.32 -13.39
N ASN A 172 -9.09 2.53 -14.68
CA ASN A 172 -10.15 3.42 -15.14
C ASN A 172 -11.44 2.62 -15.38
N ILE A 173 -12.31 2.60 -14.37
CA ILE A 173 -13.60 1.87 -14.42
C ILE A 173 -14.38 2.25 -15.68
N GLY A 174 -14.73 1.26 -16.49
CA GLY A 174 -15.50 1.41 -17.73
C GLY A 174 -14.70 1.96 -18.92
N ARG A 175 -13.40 2.18 -18.77
CA ARG A 175 -12.48 2.64 -19.83
C ARG A 175 -11.32 1.66 -20.04
N GLU A 176 -11.41 0.45 -19.50
CA GLU A 176 -10.31 -0.52 -19.49
C GLU A 176 -9.90 -0.94 -20.90
N HIS A 177 -10.89 -1.11 -21.78
CA HIS A 177 -10.64 -1.37 -23.20
C HIS A 177 -9.79 -0.26 -23.84
N GLU A 178 -10.07 1.00 -23.54
CA GLU A 178 -9.31 2.12 -24.10
C GLU A 178 -7.89 2.18 -23.55
N ASP A 179 -7.71 1.92 -22.25
CA ASP A 179 -6.39 1.83 -21.63
C ASP A 179 -5.56 0.74 -22.32
N PHE A 180 -6.11 -0.46 -22.52
CA PHE A 180 -5.39 -1.55 -23.20
C PHE A 180 -5.14 -1.29 -24.68
N VAL A 181 -6.08 -0.67 -25.40
CA VAL A 181 -5.84 -0.22 -26.78
C VAL A 181 -4.70 0.78 -26.81
N ASN A 182 -4.67 1.74 -25.87
CA ASN A 182 -3.57 2.69 -25.77
C ASN A 182 -2.25 2.00 -25.46
N TYR A 183 -2.21 1.07 -24.50
CA TYR A 183 -0.99 0.32 -24.16
C TYR A 183 -0.45 -0.49 -25.34
N VAL A 184 -1.31 -1.19 -26.08
CA VAL A 184 -0.90 -1.97 -27.27
C VAL A 184 -0.35 -1.06 -28.38
N ASN A 185 -0.91 0.15 -28.53
CA ASN A 185 -0.49 1.09 -29.57
C ASN A 185 0.76 1.89 -29.22
N THR A 186 1.07 2.06 -27.93
CA THR A 186 2.12 2.97 -27.45
C THR A 186 3.32 2.26 -26.83
N LEU A 187 3.17 1.00 -26.42
CA LEU A 187 4.20 0.26 -25.70
C LEU A 187 4.60 -1.01 -26.45
N GLN A 188 5.85 -1.43 -26.27
CA GLN A 188 6.35 -2.67 -26.83
C GLN A 188 6.61 -3.71 -25.75
N MET A 189 6.25 -4.96 -26.00
CA MET A 189 6.52 -6.03 -25.05
C MET A 189 8.02 -6.11 -24.77
N GLY A 190 8.38 -6.05 -23.50
CA GLY A 190 9.78 -6.04 -23.09
C GLY A 190 10.50 -4.70 -23.28
N GLN A 191 9.80 -3.60 -23.53
CA GLN A 191 10.34 -2.24 -23.50
C GLN A 191 11.08 -1.96 -22.19
N GLY A 192 12.18 -1.20 -22.28
CA GLY A 192 13.05 -0.86 -21.14
C GLY A 192 14.46 -1.41 -21.31
N ASN A 193 15.08 -1.84 -20.21
CA ASN A 193 16.44 -2.39 -20.16
C ASN A 193 16.52 -3.62 -19.22
N ASP A 194 17.73 -4.11 -18.94
CA ASP A 194 17.95 -5.29 -18.10
C ASP A 194 17.50 -5.12 -16.63
N PHE A 195 17.31 -3.88 -16.17
CA PHE A 195 16.91 -3.56 -14.79
C PHE A 195 15.47 -3.08 -14.66
N TYR A 196 14.86 -2.55 -15.71
CA TYR A 196 13.47 -2.10 -15.70
C TYR A 196 12.80 -2.46 -17.02
N ARG A 197 11.80 -3.34 -16.98
CA ARG A 197 11.23 -3.92 -18.21
C ARG A 197 9.72 -4.13 -18.12
N LEU A 198 9.01 -3.73 -19.18
CA LEU A 198 7.59 -4.02 -19.33
C LEU A 198 7.35 -5.52 -19.55
N ASN A 199 6.61 -6.15 -18.65
CA ASN A 199 6.26 -7.56 -18.73
C ASN A 199 4.96 -7.80 -19.52
N GLY A 200 4.00 -6.88 -19.45
CA GLY A 200 2.72 -6.96 -20.17
C GLY A 200 1.54 -6.57 -19.29
N ALA A 201 0.32 -6.91 -19.72
CA ALA A 201 -0.89 -6.73 -18.91
C ALA A 201 -0.90 -7.73 -17.73
N GLY A 202 -1.24 -7.28 -16.52
CA GLY A 202 -1.20 -8.14 -15.33
C GLY A 202 -1.97 -7.58 -14.14
N GLU A 203 -2.00 -8.34 -13.03
CA GLU A 203 -2.91 -8.27 -11.87
C GLU A 203 -4.42 -8.27 -12.21
N ASN A 204 -4.91 -7.31 -13.01
CA ASN A 204 -6.30 -7.24 -13.46
C ASN A 204 -6.41 -6.78 -14.92
N LEU A 205 -7.31 -7.43 -15.69
CA LEU A 205 -7.64 -7.05 -17.07
C LEU A 205 -8.89 -6.17 -17.18
N GLY A 206 -9.56 -5.91 -16.06
CA GLY A 206 -10.76 -5.10 -16.00
C GLY A 206 -11.09 -4.74 -14.56
N VAL A 207 -11.73 -3.58 -14.34
CA VAL A 207 -12.17 -3.17 -13.01
C VAL A 207 -13.67 -3.44 -12.90
N VAL A 208 -14.02 -4.62 -12.40
CA VAL A 208 -15.43 -4.90 -12.09
C VAL A 208 -15.79 -4.22 -10.77
N SER A 209 -16.96 -3.58 -10.70
CA SER A 209 -17.50 -3.02 -9.47
C SER A 209 -17.63 -4.11 -8.40
N GLY A 210 -16.61 -4.25 -7.55
CA GLY A 210 -16.58 -5.22 -6.45
C GLY A 210 -15.61 -6.38 -6.67
N ILE A 211 -14.35 -6.13 -6.32
CA ILE A 211 -13.28 -7.10 -6.02
C ILE A 211 -12.54 -7.68 -7.24
N ASN A 212 -11.22 -7.49 -7.22
CA ASN A 212 -10.23 -8.15 -8.07
C ASN A 212 -10.32 -9.68 -7.91
N TYR A 213 -10.61 -10.41 -8.98
CA TYR A 213 -10.54 -11.87 -8.94
C TYR A 213 -9.12 -12.33 -9.29
N PHE A 214 -8.45 -12.98 -8.32
CA PHE A 214 -7.29 -13.82 -8.58
C PHE A 214 -7.72 -15.04 -9.41
N TRP A 215 -7.03 -15.30 -10.51
CA TRP A 215 -7.18 -16.51 -11.32
C TRP A 215 -7.04 -17.77 -10.46
N ARG A 216 -7.99 -18.71 -10.60
CA ARG A 216 -7.80 -20.11 -10.17
C ARG A 216 -7.04 -20.88 -11.23
#